data_AF-A0A2E8QJP0-F1
#
_entry.id   AF-A0A2E8QJP0-F1
#
_cell.length_a   1.000
_cell.length_b   1.000
_cell.length_c   1.000
_cell.angle_alpha   90.00
_cell.angle_beta   90.00
_cell.angle_gamma   90.00
#
_symmetry.space_group_name_H-M   'P 1'
#
loop_
_entity.id
_entity.type
_entity.pdbx_description
1 polymer ?
#
loop_
_entity_poly.entity_id
_entity_poly.type
_entity_poly.pdbx_seq_one_letter_code
_entity_poly.pdbx_strand_id
1 'polypeptide(L)'
;MSIDRAISEHILLALRALEESGKPLMGKRNITLFLQGKVNANSLELELHLQPGWGTLPFISIRKLQSILDGMIEAGIIEIYESPKKGFPVLRASQDPLLEKFSLQSIFPLETGLDLSNQELRLFRLLRKQRADIANETGLFFTKLIPDKALIQIAKSKPKDIDELLSIIGLRRMRDEYSRFIQTISIFNSGEDRESEDLASGESDVNNQPLGNHGALEEKKLEESLFQLNELMKQVIAEDE
;
A
#
# COMPACT_ATOMS: atom_id res chain seq x y z
N MET A 1 19.10 -11.04 -10.98
CA MET A 1 19.23 -10.40 -9.65
C MET A 1 17.84 -10.41 -9.01
N SER A 2 17.66 -10.95 -7.80
CA SER A 2 16.36 -10.93 -7.12
C SER A 2 16.02 -9.52 -6.62
N ILE A 3 14.74 -9.21 -6.44
CA ILE A 3 14.28 -7.92 -5.90
C ILE A 3 14.83 -7.72 -4.49
N ASP A 4 14.79 -8.76 -3.66
CA ASP A 4 15.35 -8.77 -2.30
C ASP A 4 16.80 -8.29 -2.28
N ARG A 5 17.63 -8.85 -3.17
CA ARG A 5 19.04 -8.49 -3.32
C ARG A 5 19.22 -7.07 -3.83
N ALA A 6 18.47 -6.68 -4.87
CA ALA A 6 18.57 -5.34 -5.45
C ALA A 6 18.25 -4.25 -4.43
N ILE A 7 17.17 -4.40 -3.65
CA ILE A 7 16.79 -3.43 -2.60
C ILE A 7 17.86 -3.41 -1.49
N SER A 8 18.31 -4.57 -1.04
CA SER A 8 19.28 -4.67 0.05
C SER A 8 20.63 -4.05 -0.32
N GLU A 9 21.16 -4.38 -1.52
CA GLU A 9 22.40 -3.79 -2.05
C GLU A 9 22.25 -2.26 -2.18
N HIS A 10 21.10 -1.80 -2.67
CA HIS A 10 20.87 -0.37 -2.84
C HIS A 10 20.89 0.39 -1.50
N ILE A 11 20.20 -0.13 -0.48
CA ILE A 11 20.19 0.47 0.86
C ILE A 11 21.58 0.42 1.51
N LEU A 12 22.32 -0.67 1.35
CA LEU A 12 23.69 -0.79 1.86
C LEU A 12 24.63 0.25 1.22
N LEU A 13 24.58 0.39 -0.11
CA LEU A 13 25.40 1.38 -0.82
C LEU A 13 25.09 2.81 -0.35
N ALA A 14 23.81 3.12 -0.16
CA ALA A 14 23.36 4.40 0.38
C ALA A 14 23.90 4.66 1.80
N LEU A 15 23.85 3.66 2.68
CA LEU A 15 24.37 3.78 4.05
C LEU A 15 25.90 3.92 4.08
N ARG A 16 26.63 3.16 3.25
CA ARG A 16 28.09 3.26 3.14
C ARG A 16 28.51 4.62 2.60
N ALA A 17 27.84 5.12 1.57
CA ALA A 17 28.11 6.44 1.00
C ALA A 17 27.91 7.57 2.03
N LEU A 18 26.90 7.47 2.90
CA LEU A 18 26.68 8.41 4.00
C LEU A 18 27.81 8.35 5.05
N GLU A 19 28.31 7.16 5.37
CA GLU A 19 29.41 6.98 6.32
C GLU A 19 30.74 7.49 5.73
N GLU A 20 31.03 7.16 4.47
CA GLU A 20 32.23 7.56 3.73
C GLU A 20 32.30 9.08 3.52
N SER A 21 31.15 9.75 3.37
CA SER A 21 31.08 11.22 3.27
C SER A 21 31.19 11.94 4.63
N GLY A 22 31.43 11.20 5.71
CA GLY A 22 31.62 11.75 7.06
C GLY A 22 30.34 12.34 7.66
N LYS A 23 29.16 12.03 7.10
CA LYS A 23 27.89 12.47 7.67
C LYS A 23 27.61 11.68 8.94
N PRO A 24 26.93 12.28 9.95
CA PRO A 24 26.63 11.58 11.17
C PRO A 24 25.74 10.37 10.89
N LEU A 25 25.98 9.26 11.60
CA LEU A 25 25.05 8.13 11.58
C LEU A 25 23.67 8.58 12.04
N MET A 26 22.65 8.02 11.41
CA MET A 26 21.27 8.49 11.54
C MET A 26 20.35 7.36 11.99
N GLY A 27 19.35 7.72 12.79
CA GLY A 27 18.28 6.80 13.16
C GLY A 27 17.41 6.41 11.98
N LYS A 28 16.69 5.30 12.12
CA LYS A 28 15.81 4.71 11.09
C LYS A 28 14.94 5.73 10.35
N ARG A 29 14.31 6.65 11.08
CA ARG A 29 13.44 7.69 10.50
C ARG A 29 14.18 8.57 9.49
N ASN A 30 15.36 9.05 9.83
CA ASN A 30 16.13 9.94 8.96
C ASN A 30 16.65 9.18 7.72
N ILE A 31 17.08 7.93 7.88
CA ILE A 31 17.45 7.05 6.77
C ILE A 31 16.26 6.79 5.84
N THR A 32 15.07 6.56 6.38
CA THR A 32 13.85 6.41 5.56
C THR A 32 13.57 7.68 4.73
N LEU A 33 13.67 8.86 5.34
CA LEU A 33 13.44 10.14 4.64
C LEU A 33 14.51 10.41 3.58
N PHE A 34 15.76 10.06 3.88
CA PHE A 34 16.89 10.13 2.96
C PHE A 34 16.65 9.32 1.69
N LEU A 35 16.36 8.03 1.85
CA LEU A 35 16.10 7.11 0.74
C LEU A 35 14.87 7.50 -0.09
N GLN A 36 13.87 8.14 0.53
CA GLN A 36 12.72 8.68 -0.17
C GLN A 36 12.93 10.06 -0.83
N GLY A 37 14.05 10.73 -0.53
CA GLY A 37 14.34 12.07 -1.03
C GLY A 37 13.44 13.15 -0.42
N LYS A 38 13.01 12.96 0.84
CA LYS A 38 12.13 13.90 1.53
C LYS A 38 12.91 15.02 2.18
N VAL A 39 12.69 16.24 1.69
CA VAL A 39 13.26 17.46 2.26
C VAL A 39 12.71 17.71 3.66
N ASN A 40 13.62 17.95 4.60
CA ASN A 40 13.39 18.40 5.96
C ASN A 40 14.60 19.21 6.46
N ALA A 41 14.51 19.80 7.66
CA ALA A 41 15.59 20.62 8.22
C ALA A 41 16.94 19.87 8.27
N ASN A 42 16.96 18.63 8.78
CA ASN A 42 18.18 17.83 8.87
C ASN A 42 18.77 17.53 7.49
N SER A 43 17.93 17.25 6.48
CA SER A 43 18.44 16.95 5.14
C SER A 43 19.06 18.15 4.43
N LEU A 44 18.64 19.36 4.78
CA LEU A 44 19.23 20.59 4.26
C LEU A 44 20.51 20.92 5.03
N GLU A 45 20.46 20.89 6.37
CA GLU A 45 21.60 21.17 7.24
C GLU A 45 22.78 20.23 7.00
N LEU A 46 22.51 18.94 6.77
CA LEU A 46 23.52 17.93 6.49
C LEU A 46 23.79 17.75 4.99
N GLU A 47 23.17 18.55 4.12
CA GLU A 47 23.32 18.46 2.65
C GLU A 47 23.07 17.04 2.11
N LEU A 48 22.10 16.34 2.69
CA LEU A 48 21.82 14.95 2.33
C LEU A 48 21.34 14.82 0.87
N HIS A 49 20.72 15.86 0.32
CA HIS A 49 20.27 15.90 -1.06
C HIS A 49 21.41 15.82 -2.10
N LEU A 50 22.66 16.04 -1.67
CA LEU A 50 23.86 15.90 -2.51
C LEU A 50 24.49 14.50 -2.40
N GLN A 51 23.98 13.64 -1.50
CA GLN A 51 24.61 12.35 -1.20
C GLN A 51 24.07 11.24 -2.11
N PRO A 52 24.91 10.26 -2.49
CA PRO A 52 24.47 9.05 -3.18
C PRO A 52 23.43 8.30 -2.34
N GLY A 53 22.33 7.88 -2.97
CA GLY A 53 21.22 7.22 -2.26
C GLY A 53 20.08 8.16 -1.86
N TRP A 54 20.23 9.48 -2.02
CA TRP A 54 19.12 10.41 -1.84
C TRP A 54 18.02 10.14 -2.87
N GLY A 55 16.80 9.90 -2.40
CA GLY A 55 15.63 9.80 -3.28
C GLY A 55 15.65 8.61 -4.23
N THR A 56 16.37 7.54 -3.91
CA THR A 56 16.48 6.37 -4.77
C THR A 56 15.36 5.34 -4.59
N LEU A 57 14.60 5.43 -3.49
CA LEU A 57 13.41 4.62 -3.23
C LEU A 57 12.15 5.48 -3.02
N PRO A 58 11.83 6.42 -3.93
CA PRO A 58 10.73 7.37 -3.73
C PRO A 58 9.34 6.70 -3.82
N PHE A 59 9.26 5.55 -4.51
CA PHE A 59 8.04 4.80 -4.75
C PHE A 59 7.63 3.88 -3.58
N ILE A 60 8.54 3.61 -2.63
CA ILE A 60 8.24 2.80 -1.44
C ILE A 60 7.72 3.73 -0.35
N SER A 61 6.54 3.44 0.23
CA SER A 61 5.99 4.27 1.31
C SER A 61 6.87 4.25 2.57
N ILE A 62 6.81 5.32 3.38
CA ILE A 62 7.61 5.46 4.62
C ILE A 62 7.47 4.22 5.50
N ARG A 63 6.23 3.77 5.72
CA ARG A 63 5.93 2.61 6.57
C ARG A 63 6.56 1.33 6.02
N LYS A 64 6.42 1.08 4.72
CA LYS A 64 7.01 -0.11 4.08
C LYS A 64 8.53 -0.07 4.14
N LEU A 65 9.13 1.08 3.88
CA LEU A 65 10.59 1.23 3.93
C LEU A 65 11.13 1.06 5.36
N GLN A 66 10.42 1.53 6.38
CA GLN A 66 10.76 1.23 7.77
C GLN A 66 10.71 -0.26 8.09
N SER A 67 9.66 -0.97 7.64
CA SER A 67 9.57 -2.43 7.81
C SER A 67 10.69 -3.17 7.08
N ILE A 68 11.10 -2.69 5.90
CA ILE A 68 12.27 -3.22 5.18
C ILE A 68 13.55 -3.05 6.01
N LEU A 69 13.79 -1.84 6.53
CA LEU A 69 14.96 -1.58 7.36
C LEU A 69 14.97 -2.45 8.62
N ASP A 70 13.82 -2.65 9.27
CA ASP A 70 13.69 -3.53 10.43
C ASP A 70 14.04 -4.98 10.08
N GLY A 71 13.50 -5.53 8.98
CA GLY A 71 13.87 -6.88 8.54
C GLY A 71 15.35 -7.00 8.12
N MET A 72 15.95 -5.96 7.56
CA MET A 72 17.39 -5.93 7.26
C MET A 72 18.26 -5.89 8.53
N ILE A 73 17.79 -5.23 9.59
CA ILE A 73 18.44 -5.25 10.91
C ILE A 73 18.37 -6.66 11.50
N GLU A 74 17.17 -7.28 11.50
CA GLU A 74 16.96 -8.64 12.00
C GLU A 74 17.82 -9.68 11.24
N ALA A 75 17.99 -9.50 9.93
CA ALA A 75 18.84 -10.34 9.09
C ALA A 75 20.35 -10.10 9.30
N GLY A 76 20.76 -9.09 10.07
CA GLY A 76 22.16 -8.73 10.30
C GLY A 76 22.83 -8.01 9.13
N ILE A 77 22.04 -7.44 8.21
CA ILE A 77 22.54 -6.65 7.07
C ILE A 77 22.83 -5.21 7.50
N ILE A 78 22.02 -4.68 8.41
CA ILE A 78 22.19 -3.35 9.02
C ILE A 78 22.48 -3.54 10.50
N GLU A 79 23.51 -2.85 11.00
CA GLU A 79 23.88 -2.83 12.41
C GLU A 79 23.24 -1.62 13.10
N ILE A 80 22.84 -1.81 14.36
CA ILE A 80 22.41 -0.72 15.25
C ILE A 80 23.57 -0.35 16.16
N TYR A 81 23.92 0.94 16.17
CA TYR A 81 24.85 1.53 17.12
C TYR A 81 24.12 2.53 18.02
N GLU A 82 24.70 2.79 19.19
CA GLU A 82 24.25 3.88 20.04
C GLU A 82 25.01 5.16 19.70
N SER A 83 24.28 6.25 19.44
CA SER A 83 24.89 7.55 19.18
C SER A 83 25.63 8.06 20.42
N PRO A 84 26.95 8.33 20.35
CA PRO A 84 27.73 8.78 21.51
C PRO A 84 27.21 10.08 22.13
N LYS A 85 26.57 10.95 21.34
CA LYS A 85 26.11 12.27 21.78
C LYS A 85 24.70 12.26 22.39
N LYS A 86 23.85 11.32 21.96
CA LYS A 86 22.41 11.38 22.28
C LYS A 86 21.82 10.08 22.83
N GLY A 87 22.59 8.98 22.86
CA GLY A 87 22.09 7.68 23.33
C GLY A 87 20.98 7.07 22.45
N PHE A 88 20.79 7.59 21.23
CA PHE A 88 19.74 7.10 20.33
C PHE A 88 20.30 6.04 19.37
N PRO A 89 19.48 5.05 18.98
CA PRO A 89 19.88 4.04 18.00
C PRO A 89 20.07 4.69 16.62
N VAL A 90 21.23 4.45 16.02
CA VAL A 90 21.61 4.87 14.68
C VAL A 90 21.97 3.66 13.84
N LEU A 91 21.75 3.76 12.54
CA LEU A 91 21.94 2.66 11.59
C LEU A 91 23.29 2.78 10.89
N ARG A 92 23.93 1.62 10.68
CA ARG A 92 25.16 1.46 9.90
C ARG A 92 25.04 0.24 8.99
N ALA A 93 25.67 0.28 7.82
CA ALA A 93 25.81 -0.92 6.99
C ALA A 93 26.70 -1.95 7.71
N SER A 94 26.31 -3.23 7.69
CA SER A 94 27.18 -4.31 8.16
C SER A 94 28.46 -4.41 7.32
N GLN A 95 29.56 -4.76 7.99
CA GLN A 95 30.84 -5.03 7.33
C GLN A 95 30.79 -6.32 6.51
N ASP A 96 30.08 -7.34 7.00
CA ASP A 96 29.88 -8.63 6.34
C ASP A 96 28.37 -8.92 6.20
N PRO A 97 27.69 -8.29 5.24
CA PRO A 97 26.23 -8.38 5.12
C PRO A 97 25.81 -9.73 4.55
N LEU A 98 25.02 -10.49 5.31
CA LEU A 98 24.43 -11.76 4.89
C LEU A 98 23.14 -11.53 4.09
N LEU A 99 23.28 -11.02 2.86
CA LEU A 99 22.16 -10.64 1.98
C LEU A 99 21.13 -11.75 1.75
N GLU A 100 21.57 -13.01 1.76
CA GLU A 100 20.72 -14.19 1.53
C GLU A 100 19.73 -14.45 2.68
N LYS A 101 19.95 -13.88 3.88
CA LYS A 101 19.06 -14.04 5.04
C LYS A 101 17.84 -13.14 4.99
N PHE A 102 17.86 -12.10 4.15
CA PHE A 102 16.76 -11.15 4.04
C PHE A 102 15.82 -11.55 2.91
N SER A 103 14.51 -11.45 3.18
CA SER A 103 13.50 -11.58 2.14
C SER A 103 12.37 -10.59 2.32
N LEU A 104 11.93 -9.95 1.24
CA LEU A 104 10.74 -9.11 1.29
C LEU A 104 9.49 -9.92 1.60
N GLN A 105 9.46 -11.21 1.23
CA GLN A 105 8.33 -12.08 1.49
C GLN A 105 8.16 -12.38 2.98
N SER A 106 9.22 -12.38 3.79
CA SER A 106 9.09 -12.55 5.24
C SER A 106 8.50 -11.31 5.92
N ILE A 107 8.80 -10.11 5.41
CA ILE A 107 8.28 -8.84 5.91
C ILE A 107 6.86 -8.58 5.42
N PHE A 108 6.63 -8.88 4.14
CA PHE A 108 5.36 -8.71 3.45
C PHE A 108 4.91 -10.08 2.93
N PRO A 109 4.43 -10.96 3.84
CA PRO A 109 3.89 -12.23 3.42
C PRO A 109 2.76 -11.96 2.43
N LEU A 110 2.85 -12.57 1.25
CA LEU A 110 1.73 -12.61 0.33
C LEU A 110 0.58 -13.24 1.10
N GLU A 111 -0.53 -12.51 1.25
CA GLU A 111 -1.73 -13.07 1.84
C GLU A 111 -2.24 -14.16 0.88
N THR A 112 -1.77 -15.40 1.08
CA THR A 112 -2.18 -16.61 0.34
C THR A 112 -3.68 -16.89 0.48
N GLY A 113 -4.37 -16.14 1.36
CA GLY A 113 -5.81 -16.08 1.47
C GLY A 113 -6.55 -15.61 0.21
N LEU A 114 -5.85 -15.10 -0.82
CA LEU A 114 -6.46 -14.73 -2.12
C LEU A 114 -6.67 -15.91 -3.08
N ASP A 115 -6.15 -17.11 -2.77
CA ASP A 115 -6.43 -18.28 -3.59
C ASP A 115 -7.89 -18.71 -3.37
N LEU A 116 -8.76 -18.31 -4.29
CA LEU A 116 -10.19 -18.65 -4.31
C LEU A 116 -10.43 -19.60 -5.48
N SER A 117 -11.07 -20.73 -5.21
CA SER A 117 -11.68 -21.55 -6.25
C SER A 117 -12.72 -20.74 -7.05
N ASN A 118 -13.03 -21.18 -8.27
CA ASN A 118 -14.04 -20.52 -9.11
C ASN A 118 -15.39 -20.37 -8.39
N GLN A 119 -15.77 -21.35 -7.56
CA GLN A 119 -17.00 -21.26 -6.76
C GLN A 119 -16.91 -20.19 -5.67
N GLU A 120 -15.80 -20.12 -4.93
CA GLU A 120 -15.62 -19.10 -3.90
C GLU A 120 -15.50 -17.70 -4.50
N LEU A 121 -14.93 -17.56 -5.70
CA LEU A 121 -14.88 -16.30 -6.43
C LEU A 121 -16.29 -15.82 -6.85
N ARG A 122 -17.16 -16.74 -7.32
CA ARG A 122 -18.57 -16.42 -7.61
C ARG A 122 -19.29 -15.96 -6.35
N LEU A 123 -19.15 -16.70 -5.25
CA LEU A 123 -19.76 -16.31 -3.97
C LEU A 123 -19.22 -14.95 -3.48
N PHE A 124 -17.91 -14.71 -3.57
CA PHE A 124 -17.32 -13.41 -3.23
C PHE A 124 -17.94 -12.25 -4.02
N ARG A 125 -18.16 -12.43 -5.33
CA ARG A 125 -18.81 -11.41 -6.18
C ARG A 125 -20.25 -11.13 -5.72
N LEU A 126 -21.01 -12.16 -5.38
CA LEU A 126 -22.36 -12.03 -4.84
C LEU A 126 -22.37 -11.30 -3.50
N LEU A 127 -21.47 -11.66 -2.59
CA LEU A 127 -21.35 -11.00 -1.29
C LEU A 127 -20.91 -9.52 -1.45
N ARG A 128 -20.05 -9.22 -2.41
CA ARG A 128 -19.64 -7.85 -2.74
C ARG A 128 -20.82 -7.02 -3.27
N LYS A 129 -21.67 -7.61 -4.12
CA LYS A 129 -22.92 -6.99 -4.58
C LYS A 129 -23.87 -6.74 -3.39
N GLN A 130 -24.08 -7.74 -2.55
CA GLN A 130 -24.91 -7.62 -1.36
C GLN A 130 -24.42 -6.51 -0.41
N ARG A 131 -23.09 -6.34 -0.27
CA ARG A 131 -22.52 -5.21 0.49
C ARG A 131 -22.83 -3.86 -0.15
N ALA A 132 -22.82 -3.76 -1.48
CA ALA A 132 -23.20 -2.53 -2.18
C ALA A 132 -24.68 -2.21 -1.99
N ASP A 133 -25.55 -3.23 -2.02
CA ASP A 133 -26.98 -3.05 -1.76
C ASP A 133 -27.21 -2.53 -0.33
N ILE A 134 -26.51 -3.10 0.67
CA ILE A 134 -26.54 -2.61 2.05
C ILE A 134 -26.04 -1.15 2.13
N ALA A 135 -24.95 -0.81 1.43
CA ALA A 135 -24.41 0.55 1.41
C ALA A 135 -25.45 1.56 0.89
N ASN A 136 -26.12 1.21 -0.21
CA ASN A 136 -27.14 2.05 -0.84
C ASN A 136 -28.37 2.24 0.05
N GLU A 137 -28.85 1.17 0.69
CA GLU A 137 -30.04 1.24 1.55
C GLU A 137 -29.79 1.98 2.87
N THR A 138 -28.61 1.81 3.45
CA THR A 138 -28.26 2.41 4.75
C THR A 138 -27.61 3.79 4.65
N GLY A 139 -27.23 4.20 3.43
CA GLY A 139 -26.45 5.42 3.20
C GLY A 139 -25.02 5.36 3.77
N LEU A 140 -24.53 4.17 4.12
CA LEU A 140 -23.19 3.99 4.68
C LEU A 140 -22.15 3.87 3.58
N PHE A 141 -21.02 4.55 3.77
CA PHE A 141 -19.85 4.36 2.91
C PHE A 141 -19.27 2.95 3.04
N PHE A 142 -18.77 2.39 1.93
CA PHE A 142 -18.12 1.08 1.88
C PHE A 142 -17.01 0.91 2.94
N THR A 143 -16.28 1.97 3.28
CA THR A 143 -15.23 1.96 4.30
C THR A 143 -15.73 1.70 5.73
N LYS A 144 -17.03 1.84 5.97
CA LYS A 144 -17.71 1.55 7.24
C LYS A 144 -18.37 0.17 7.27
N LEU A 145 -18.39 -0.52 6.14
CA LEU A 145 -18.89 -1.89 6.01
C LEU A 145 -17.74 -2.90 6.07
N ILE A 146 -18.07 -4.18 6.06
CA ILE A 146 -17.05 -5.24 6.08
C ILE A 146 -16.09 -5.12 4.89
N PRO A 147 -14.78 -5.21 5.12
CA PRO A 147 -13.78 -5.10 4.05
C PRO A 147 -13.74 -6.36 3.18
N ASP A 148 -13.15 -6.26 1.99
CA ASP A 148 -13.01 -7.38 1.05
C ASP A 148 -12.31 -8.59 1.68
N LYS A 149 -11.33 -8.35 2.55
CA LYS A 149 -10.64 -9.41 3.30
C LYS A 149 -11.62 -10.27 4.12
N ALA A 150 -12.62 -9.65 4.75
CA ALA A 150 -13.64 -10.39 5.49
C ALA A 150 -14.61 -11.11 4.54
N LEU A 151 -14.99 -10.48 3.41
CA LEU A 151 -15.81 -11.13 2.38
C LEU A 151 -15.14 -12.38 1.78
N ILE A 152 -13.82 -12.33 1.56
CA ILE A 152 -13.01 -13.48 1.12
C ILE A 152 -13.09 -14.60 2.16
N GLN A 153 -12.91 -14.28 3.44
CA GLN A 153 -13.02 -15.27 4.52
C GLN A 153 -14.42 -15.87 4.61
N ILE A 154 -15.47 -15.05 4.46
CA ILE A 154 -16.87 -15.51 4.41
C ILE A 154 -17.09 -16.43 3.22
N ALA A 155 -16.58 -16.09 2.03
CA ALA A 155 -16.72 -16.92 0.84
C ALA A 155 -16.03 -18.29 1.00
N LYS A 156 -14.88 -18.34 1.68
CA LYS A 156 -14.14 -19.58 1.96
C LYS A 156 -14.82 -20.45 3.02
N SER A 157 -15.22 -19.85 4.13
CA SER A 157 -15.78 -20.57 5.27
C SER A 157 -17.26 -20.92 5.11
N LYS A 158 -17.99 -20.17 4.26
CA LYS A 158 -19.42 -20.35 3.98
C LYS A 158 -20.26 -20.49 5.27
N PRO A 159 -20.25 -19.48 6.16
CA PRO A 159 -20.94 -19.55 7.43
C PRO A 159 -22.44 -19.81 7.24
N LYS A 160 -23.00 -20.69 8.07
CA LYS A 160 -24.39 -21.15 7.97
C LYS A 160 -25.34 -20.37 8.88
N ASP A 161 -24.79 -19.73 9.91
CA ASP A 161 -25.55 -18.99 10.90
C ASP A 161 -24.81 -17.71 11.31
N ILE A 162 -25.49 -16.93 12.15
CA ILE A 162 -24.97 -15.66 12.64
C ILE A 162 -23.75 -15.84 13.53
N ASP A 163 -23.66 -16.92 14.31
CA ASP A 163 -22.55 -17.16 15.23
C ASP A 163 -21.25 -17.49 14.48
N GLU A 164 -21.34 -18.29 13.42
CA GLU A 164 -20.23 -18.56 12.50
C GLU A 164 -19.80 -17.27 11.78
N LEU A 165 -20.74 -16.45 11.31
CA LEU A 165 -20.43 -15.17 10.67
C LEU A 165 -19.78 -14.18 11.65
N LEU A 166 -20.25 -14.17 12.89
CA LEU A 166 -19.72 -13.36 13.99
C LEU A 166 -18.26 -13.71 14.28
N SER A 167 -17.90 -14.99 14.22
CA SER A 167 -16.53 -15.45 14.44
C SER A 167 -15.53 -14.89 13.42
N ILE A 168 -16.01 -14.56 12.21
CA ILE A 168 -15.20 -14.01 11.11
C ILE A 168 -15.15 -12.48 11.17
N ILE A 169 -16.30 -11.82 11.33
CA ILE A 169 -16.40 -10.36 11.30
C ILE A 169 -15.94 -9.72 12.62
N GLY A 170 -16.16 -10.43 13.74
CA GLY A 170 -15.92 -9.97 15.10
C GLY A 170 -17.09 -9.17 15.68
N LEU A 171 -17.36 -9.38 16.97
CA LEU A 171 -18.50 -8.81 17.70
C LEU A 171 -18.68 -7.29 17.52
N ARG A 172 -17.57 -6.53 17.53
CA ARG A 172 -17.60 -5.05 17.44
C ARG A 172 -18.00 -4.51 16.07
N ARG A 173 -17.97 -5.34 15.04
CA ARG A 173 -18.24 -4.96 13.65
C ARG A 173 -19.52 -5.56 13.09
N MET A 174 -20.15 -6.47 13.84
CA MET A 174 -21.40 -7.08 13.43
C MET A 174 -22.51 -6.04 13.32
N ARG A 175 -23.37 -6.22 12.33
CA ARG A 175 -24.57 -5.40 12.12
C ARG A 175 -25.73 -6.29 11.71
N ASP A 176 -26.94 -5.84 11.96
CA ASP A 176 -28.16 -6.60 11.70
C ASP A 176 -28.33 -6.89 10.19
N GLU A 177 -27.91 -5.95 9.34
CA GLU A 177 -28.00 -6.09 7.88
C GLU A 177 -27.11 -7.23 7.34
N TYR A 178 -26.11 -7.68 8.10
CA TYR A 178 -25.18 -8.74 7.69
C TYR A 178 -25.80 -10.13 7.74
N SER A 179 -26.96 -10.28 8.38
CA SER A 179 -27.79 -11.48 8.25
C SER A 179 -28.13 -11.82 6.78
N ARG A 180 -28.17 -10.81 5.90
CA ARG A 180 -28.39 -11.00 4.46
C ARG A 180 -27.27 -11.80 3.79
N PHE A 181 -26.04 -11.76 4.31
CA PHE A 181 -24.97 -12.59 3.76
C PHE A 181 -25.24 -14.09 3.97
N ILE A 182 -25.84 -14.48 5.10
CA ILE A 182 -26.26 -15.88 5.33
C ILE A 182 -27.30 -16.31 4.31
N GLN A 183 -28.26 -15.43 4.00
CA GLN A 183 -29.26 -15.69 2.97
C GLN A 183 -28.61 -15.87 1.59
N THR A 184 -27.70 -14.97 1.20
CA THR A 184 -26.94 -15.09 -0.06
C THR A 184 -26.15 -16.41 -0.13
N ILE A 185 -25.49 -16.82 0.94
CA ILE A 185 -24.73 -18.08 1.00
C ILE A 185 -25.66 -19.29 0.88
N SER A 186 -26.82 -19.25 1.55
CA SER A 186 -27.81 -20.33 1.48
C SER A 186 -28.34 -20.50 0.07
N ILE A 187 -28.72 -19.40 -0.60
CA ILE A 187 -29.19 -19.41 -2.00
C ILE A 187 -28.09 -19.96 -2.91
N PHE A 188 -26.85 -19.47 -2.77
CA PHE A 188 -25.72 -19.95 -3.56
C PHE A 188 -25.47 -21.45 -3.42
N ASN A 189 -25.53 -21.97 -2.19
CA ASN A 189 -25.30 -23.39 -1.91
C ASN A 189 -26.46 -24.29 -2.41
N SER A 190 -27.67 -23.76 -2.51
CA SER A 190 -28.84 -24.50 -3.04
C SER A 190 -28.78 -24.69 -4.56
N GLY A 191 -27.89 -23.99 -5.26
CA GLY A 191 -27.77 -24.06 -6.72
C GLY A 191 -28.89 -23.34 -7.47
N GLU A 192 -29.69 -22.53 -6.76
CA GLU A 192 -30.74 -21.67 -7.31
C GLU A 192 -30.19 -20.43 -8.03
N ASP A 193 -28.90 -20.12 -7.86
CA ASP A 193 -28.17 -19.03 -8.53
C ASP A 193 -27.85 -19.31 -10.03
N ARG A 194 -28.82 -19.82 -10.79
CA ARG A 194 -28.63 -20.17 -12.22
C ARG A 194 -28.62 -18.96 -13.18
N GLU A 195 -28.83 -17.74 -12.69
CA GLU A 195 -29.03 -16.55 -13.55
C GLU A 195 -27.86 -15.56 -13.62
N SER A 196 -26.65 -15.91 -13.20
CA SER A 196 -25.50 -14.98 -13.23
C SER A 196 -24.30 -15.46 -14.04
N GLU A 197 -24.57 -16.17 -15.14
CA GLU A 197 -23.55 -16.52 -16.15
C GLU A 197 -23.43 -15.46 -17.28
N ASP A 198 -24.41 -14.57 -17.43
CA ASP A 198 -24.45 -13.58 -18.53
C ASP A 198 -23.81 -12.21 -18.21
N LEU A 199 -23.23 -12.01 -17.01
CA LEU A 199 -22.58 -10.74 -16.66
C LEU A 199 -21.04 -10.77 -16.78
N ALA A 200 -20.46 -11.89 -17.22
CA ALA A 200 -19.01 -12.04 -17.37
C ALA A 200 -18.42 -11.40 -18.65
N SER A 201 -19.24 -10.74 -19.49
CA SER A 201 -18.79 -10.00 -20.68
C SER A 201 -18.91 -8.46 -20.53
N GLY A 202 -19.29 -7.97 -19.35
CA GLY A 202 -19.54 -6.55 -19.10
C GLY A 202 -18.84 -5.99 -17.87
N GLU A 203 -17.58 -6.34 -17.61
CA GLU A 203 -16.72 -5.51 -16.75
C GLU A 203 -16.25 -4.30 -17.56
N SER A 204 -17.12 -3.31 -17.73
CA SER A 204 -16.65 -1.93 -17.80
C SER A 204 -16.37 -1.48 -16.37
N ASP A 205 -15.24 -0.80 -16.20
CA ASP A 205 -14.87 -0.08 -14.99
C ASP A 205 -16.03 0.80 -14.50
N VAL A 206 -16.89 0.26 -13.64
CA VAL A 206 -17.77 1.07 -12.78
C VAL A 206 -16.98 1.43 -11.52
N ASN A 207 -15.88 2.12 -11.78
CA ASN A 207 -15.23 2.99 -10.82
C ASN A 207 -15.40 4.41 -11.35
N ASN A 208 -16.67 4.84 -11.49
CA ASN A 208 -17.03 6.24 -11.66
C ASN A 208 -18.53 6.40 -11.44
N GLN A 209 -18.90 6.83 -10.23
CA GLN A 209 -20.01 7.77 -10.09
C GLN A 209 -19.55 8.98 -9.30
N PRO A 210 -20.14 10.15 -9.61
CA PRO A 210 -19.48 11.44 -9.53
C PRO A 210 -19.32 11.87 -8.08
N LEU A 211 -18.06 12.06 -7.68
CA LEU A 211 -17.78 13.07 -6.66
C LEU A 211 -18.31 14.40 -7.19
N GLY A 212 -19.00 15.14 -6.31
CA GLY A 212 -19.73 16.35 -6.67
C GLY A 212 -18.91 17.35 -7.48
N ASN A 213 -19.65 18.24 -8.14
CA ASN A 213 -19.29 19.33 -9.07
C ASN A 213 -18.14 20.31 -8.66
N HIS A 214 -17.13 19.87 -7.91
CA HIS A 214 -15.90 20.61 -7.63
C HIS A 214 -14.72 20.19 -8.50
N GLY A 215 -14.70 18.97 -9.07
CA GLY A 215 -13.58 18.47 -9.89
C GLY A 215 -13.46 19.12 -11.26
N ALA A 216 -14.58 19.37 -11.96
CA ALA A 216 -14.56 19.94 -13.32
C ALA A 216 -14.03 21.39 -13.37
N LEU A 217 -14.09 22.13 -12.25
CA LEU A 217 -13.55 23.47 -12.15
C LEU A 217 -12.04 23.46 -11.86
N GLU A 218 -11.54 22.43 -11.16
CA GLU A 218 -10.12 22.25 -10.90
C GLU A 218 -9.39 21.66 -12.10
N GLU A 219 -10.00 20.73 -12.84
CA GLU A 219 -9.45 20.18 -14.09
C GLU A 219 -9.31 21.25 -15.17
N LYS A 220 -10.32 22.11 -15.37
CA LYS A 220 -10.21 23.26 -16.28
C LYS A 220 -9.14 24.26 -15.86
N LYS A 221 -8.99 24.51 -14.55
CA LYS A 221 -7.90 25.36 -14.03
C LYS A 221 -6.53 24.74 -14.25
N LEU A 222 -6.42 23.42 -14.15
CA LEU A 222 -5.17 22.70 -14.39
C LEU A 222 -4.80 22.71 -15.88
N GLU A 223 -5.77 22.51 -16.77
CA GLU A 223 -5.58 22.62 -18.22
C GLU A 223 -5.21 24.04 -18.65
N GLU A 224 -5.87 25.07 -18.12
CA GLU A 224 -5.49 26.47 -18.37
C GLU A 224 -4.09 26.79 -17.84
N SER A 225 -3.72 26.28 -16.67
CA SER A 225 -2.38 26.49 -16.09
C SER A 225 -1.29 25.79 -16.91
N LEU A 226 -1.55 24.58 -17.41
CA LEU A 226 -0.63 23.84 -18.28
C LEU A 226 -0.48 24.51 -19.65
N PHE A 227 -1.56 25.07 -20.19
CA PHE A 227 -1.52 25.85 -21.43
C PHE A 227 -0.67 27.12 -21.27
N GLN A 228 -0.88 27.88 -20.18
CA GLN A 228 -0.09 29.08 -19.88
C GLN A 228 1.41 28.76 -19.67
N LEU A 229 1.72 27.65 -18.99
CA LEU A 229 3.11 27.22 -18.79
C LEU A 229 3.80 26.90 -20.12
N ASN A 230 3.09 26.24 -21.04
CA ASN A 230 3.64 25.89 -22.35
C ASN A 230 3.89 27.13 -23.23
N GLU A 231 3.00 28.13 -23.18
CA GLU A 231 3.22 29.39 -23.91
C GLU A 231 4.39 30.20 -23.32
N LEU A 232 4.54 30.24 -21.99
CA LEU A 232 5.71 30.84 -21.33
C LEU A 232 7.01 30.15 -21.74
N MET A 233 7.02 28.81 -21.80
CA MET A 233 8.20 28.07 -22.23
C MET A 233 8.58 28.34 -23.69
N LYS A 234 7.60 28.50 -24.58
CA LYS A 234 7.88 28.87 -25.98
C LYS A 234 8.47 30.27 -26.10
N GLN A 235 8.04 31.22 -25.27
CA GLN A 235 8.59 32.58 -25.25
C GLN A 235 10.05 32.59 -24.76
N VAL A 236 10.36 31.84 -23.70
CA VAL A 236 11.75 31.73 -23.20
C VAL A 236 12.68 31.11 -24.25
N ILE A 237 12.22 30.07 -24.97
CA ILE A 237 13.02 29.45 -26.03
C ILE A 237 13.23 30.41 -27.22
N ALA A 238 12.28 31.29 -27.51
CA ALA A 238 12.38 32.26 -28.61
C ALA A 238 13.22 33.50 -28.27
N GLU A 239 13.53 33.75 -26.99
CA GLU A 239 14.40 34.87 -26.56
C GLU A 239 15.88 34.46 -26.45
N ASP A 240 16.18 33.15 -26.51
CA ASP A 240 17.53 32.58 -26.48
C ASP A 240 18.10 32.22 -27.88
N GLU A 241 17.37 32.53 -28.96
CA GLU A 241 17.83 32.48 -30.38
C GLU A 241 18.08 33.89 -30.95
#